data_AF-A0A5N6T4Q2-F1
#
_entry.id   AF-A0A5N6T4Q2-F1
#
_cell.length_a   1.000
_cell.length_b   1.000
_cell.length_c   1.000
_cell.angle_alpha   90.00
_cell.angle_beta   90.00
_cell.angle_gamma   90.00
#
_symmetry.space_group_name_H-M   'P 1'
#
loop_
_entity.id
_entity.type
_entity.pdbx_description
1 polymer ?
#
loop_
_entity_poly.entity_id
_entity_poly.type
_entity_poly.pdbx_seq_one_letter_code
_entity_poly.pdbx_strand_id
1 'polypeptide(L)'
;MSPARDQTNDCYSIADFEIGKRLFTTYMAIQLVVTSPEGREGADLSQLDALITGYPFKEAVAGLVKAGLDIPRTKLVCDETYQDILYKIIGRTRLGDSHSKESLPTLWKELASLDSSTGGVDFTVDDLTQRVEDGFSTSPQDSEADIWKYTSRLWEDAQFKGVEAPKVRETCISNFPTKFRVTIRHRGVEASGEGRNKKAARHIAAKRVCQKLNIRLA
;
A
#
# COMPACT_ATOMS: atom_id res chain seq x y z
N MET A 1 7.33 3.69 -32.81
CA MET A 1 8.14 3.00 -31.78
C MET A 1 7.27 2.79 -30.56
N SER A 2 6.48 1.71 -30.52
CA SER A 2 5.61 1.38 -29.39
C SER A 2 6.43 0.58 -28.36
N PRO A 3 6.41 0.90 -27.06
CA PRO A 3 7.08 0.07 -26.08
C PRO A 3 6.27 -1.21 -25.87
N ALA A 4 6.99 -2.33 -25.85
CA ALA A 4 6.47 -3.67 -25.74
C ALA A 4 5.64 -3.87 -24.46
N ARG A 5 4.50 -4.55 -24.61
CA ARG A 5 3.79 -5.19 -23.51
C ARG A 5 4.60 -6.42 -23.09
N ASP A 6 5.57 -6.24 -22.21
CA ASP A 6 6.07 -7.37 -21.42
C ASP A 6 4.99 -7.73 -20.38
N GLN A 7 3.94 -8.41 -20.83
CA GLN A 7 3.18 -9.30 -19.97
C GLN A 7 4.11 -10.47 -19.63
N THR A 8 4.94 -10.30 -18.60
CA THR A 8 5.45 -11.45 -17.86
C THR A 8 4.23 -12.24 -17.40
N ASN A 9 4.06 -13.46 -17.92
CA ASN A 9 3.05 -14.42 -17.49
C ASN A 9 3.26 -14.75 -16.00
N ASP A 10 2.79 -13.89 -15.11
CA ASP A 10 2.75 -14.17 -13.68
C ASP A 10 1.62 -15.17 -13.42
N CYS A 11 1.93 -16.22 -12.67
CA CYS A 11 0.95 -17.21 -12.27
C CYS A 11 -0.07 -16.64 -11.28
N TYR A 12 0.24 -15.52 -10.62
CA TYR A 12 -0.67 -14.83 -9.71
C TYR A 12 -1.45 -13.73 -10.42
N SER A 13 -2.75 -13.68 -10.15
CA SER A 13 -3.63 -12.65 -10.62
C SER A 13 -3.62 -11.41 -9.70
N ILE A 14 -4.12 -10.29 -10.22
CA ILE A 14 -4.36 -9.09 -9.40
C ILE A 14 -5.39 -9.38 -8.29
N ALA A 15 -6.34 -10.28 -8.54
CA ALA A 15 -7.35 -10.67 -7.55
C ALA A 15 -6.69 -11.39 -6.36
N ASP A 16 -5.71 -12.27 -6.61
CA ASP A 16 -4.93 -12.93 -5.57
C ASP A 16 -4.23 -11.90 -4.67
N PHE A 17 -3.54 -10.93 -5.27
CA PHE A 17 -2.90 -9.86 -4.52
C PHE A 17 -3.89 -9.06 -3.65
N GLU A 18 -4.98 -8.58 -4.25
CA GLU A 18 -5.94 -7.71 -3.57
C GLU A 18 -6.72 -8.43 -2.45
N ILE A 19 -7.03 -9.71 -2.64
CA ILE A 19 -7.73 -10.52 -1.63
C ILE A 19 -6.76 -10.90 -0.52
N GLY A 20 -5.54 -11.34 -0.85
CA GLY A 20 -4.55 -11.70 0.16
C GLY A 20 -4.14 -10.51 1.03
N LYS A 21 -3.97 -9.32 0.44
CA LYS A 21 -3.73 -8.09 1.21
C LYS A 21 -4.82 -7.85 2.25
N ARG A 22 -6.09 -7.92 1.84
CA ARG A 22 -7.24 -7.71 2.77
C ARG A 22 -7.27 -8.76 3.88
N LEU A 23 -7.04 -10.02 3.53
CA LEU A 23 -7.04 -11.11 4.50
C LEU A 23 -5.90 -10.97 5.51
N PHE A 24 -4.69 -10.64 5.04
CA PHE A 24 -3.54 -10.43 5.90
C PHE A 24 -3.73 -9.23 6.83
N THR A 25 -4.15 -8.07 6.31
CA THR A 25 -4.43 -6.89 7.16
C THR A 25 -5.50 -7.20 8.21
N THR A 26 -6.54 -7.97 7.84
CA THR A 26 -7.57 -8.39 8.80
C THR A 26 -6.99 -9.32 9.87
N TYR A 27 -6.14 -10.28 9.49
CA TYR A 27 -5.45 -11.16 10.42
C TYR A 27 -4.58 -10.37 11.41
N MET A 28 -3.79 -9.43 10.93
CA MET A 28 -2.95 -8.58 11.78
C MET A 28 -3.78 -7.70 12.73
N ALA A 29 -4.91 -7.17 12.26
CA ALA A 29 -5.82 -6.41 13.11
C ALA A 29 -6.46 -7.28 14.21
N ILE A 30 -6.80 -8.53 13.90
CA ILE A 30 -7.29 -9.49 14.90
C ILE A 30 -6.18 -9.79 15.91
N GLN A 31 -4.95 -10.03 15.46
CA GLN A 31 -3.81 -10.28 16.36
C GLN A 31 -3.60 -9.11 17.32
N LEU A 32 -3.58 -7.87 16.80
CA LEU A 32 -3.47 -6.66 17.62
C LEU A 32 -4.54 -6.60 18.72
N VAL A 33 -5.80 -6.89 18.38
CA VAL A 33 -6.93 -6.90 19.34
C VAL A 33 -6.79 -8.02 20.37
N VAL A 34 -6.29 -9.19 19.98
CA VAL A 34 -6.06 -10.32 20.90
C VAL A 34 -4.90 -10.00 21.86
N THR A 35 -3.85 -9.36 21.38
CA THR A 35 -2.66 -9.02 22.18
C THR A 35 -2.85 -7.78 23.05
N SER A 36 -3.80 -6.90 22.72
CA SER A 36 -4.15 -5.70 23.50
C SER A 36 -5.61 -5.76 23.97
N PRO A 37 -5.91 -6.51 25.05
CA PRO A 37 -7.28 -6.64 25.57
C PRO A 37 -7.80 -5.38 26.26
N GLU A 38 -6.91 -4.42 26.59
CA GLU A 38 -7.23 -3.20 27.35
C GLU A 38 -7.60 -2.01 26.45
N GLY A 39 -8.63 -2.17 25.60
CA GLY A 39 -9.36 -1.04 25.03
C GLY A 39 -8.65 -0.20 23.95
N ARG A 40 -9.45 0.52 23.17
CA ARG A 40 -9.03 1.29 21.98
C ARG A 40 -8.35 2.59 22.38
N GLU A 41 -7.05 2.70 22.14
CA GLU A 41 -6.36 3.99 22.18
C GLU A 41 -6.28 4.58 20.77
N GLY A 42 -6.25 5.91 20.64
CA GLY A 42 -6.26 6.58 19.32
C GLY A 42 -5.09 6.22 18.39
N ALA A 43 -4.09 5.48 18.90
CA ALA A 43 -2.90 5.03 18.18
C ALA A 43 -3.05 3.66 17.48
N ASP A 44 -4.19 2.97 17.61
CA ASP A 44 -4.38 1.59 17.14
C ASP A 44 -4.08 1.38 15.64
N LEU A 45 -4.37 2.37 14.79
CA LEU A 45 -4.09 2.29 13.35
C LEU A 45 -2.60 2.40 13.04
N SER A 46 -1.87 3.29 13.73
CA SER A 46 -0.43 3.42 13.59
C SER A 46 0.30 2.17 14.09
N GLN A 47 -0.24 1.53 15.15
CA GLN A 47 0.27 0.25 15.65
C GLN A 47 0.05 -0.87 14.64
N LEU A 48 -1.12 -0.93 14.00
CA LEU A 48 -1.37 -1.90 12.92
C LEU A 48 -0.42 -1.70 11.73
N ASP A 49 -0.21 -0.46 11.30
CA ASP A 49 0.72 -0.15 10.21
C ASP A 49 2.17 -0.51 10.58
N ALA A 50 2.58 -0.26 11.83
CA ALA A 50 3.89 -0.66 12.33
C ALA A 50 4.06 -2.19 12.36
N LEU A 51 3.05 -2.93 12.82
CA LEU A 51 3.04 -4.39 12.83
C LEU A 51 3.15 -4.98 11.42
N ILE A 52 2.41 -4.42 10.46
CA ILE A 52 2.48 -4.87 9.06
C ILE A 52 3.85 -4.54 8.47
N THR A 53 4.39 -3.35 8.72
CA THR A 53 5.67 -2.91 8.14
C THR A 53 6.86 -3.69 8.73
N GLY A 54 6.81 -4.01 10.02
CA GLY A 54 7.83 -4.81 10.71
C GLY A 54 7.73 -6.32 10.48
N TYR A 55 6.70 -6.79 9.77
CA TYR A 55 6.48 -8.21 9.58
C TYR A 55 7.60 -8.85 8.72
N PRO A 56 8.16 -10.01 9.12
CA PRO A 56 9.25 -10.67 8.41
C PRO A 56 8.74 -11.42 7.17
N PHE A 57 8.34 -10.67 6.14
CA PHE A 57 7.70 -11.21 4.93
C PHE A 57 8.55 -12.24 4.18
N LYS A 58 9.87 -12.05 4.14
CA LYS A 58 10.79 -12.93 3.42
C LYS A 58 10.89 -14.30 4.12
N GLU A 59 11.03 -14.28 5.43
CA GLU A 59 11.08 -15.44 6.31
C GLU A 59 9.74 -16.18 6.27
N ALA A 60 8.63 -15.44 6.23
CA ALA A 60 7.30 -16.02 6.08
C ALA A 60 7.14 -16.80 4.78
N VAL A 61 7.53 -16.21 3.64
CA VAL A 61 7.50 -16.93 2.34
C VAL A 61 8.40 -18.17 2.39
N ALA A 62 9.59 -18.08 2.97
CA ALA A 62 10.48 -19.23 3.12
C ALA A 62 9.90 -20.32 4.04
N GLY A 63 9.23 -19.94 5.13
CA GLY A 63 8.55 -20.84 6.05
C GLY A 63 7.42 -21.61 5.37
N LEU A 64 6.59 -20.94 4.57
CA LEU A 64 5.51 -21.59 3.83
C LEU A 64 6.03 -22.63 2.80
N VAL A 65 7.17 -22.36 2.15
CA VAL A 65 7.83 -23.34 1.27
C VAL A 65 8.32 -24.55 2.06
N LYS A 66 8.96 -24.31 3.22
CA LYS A 66 9.47 -25.37 4.08
C LYS A 66 8.35 -26.25 4.64
N ALA A 67 7.18 -25.67 4.90
CA ALA A 67 5.98 -26.38 5.31
C ALA A 67 5.34 -27.21 4.17
N GLY A 68 5.88 -27.15 2.95
CA GLY A 68 5.44 -27.96 1.82
C GLY A 68 4.10 -27.51 1.22
N LEU A 69 3.71 -26.25 1.43
CA LEU A 69 2.52 -25.71 0.77
C LEU A 69 2.75 -25.62 -0.75
N ASP A 70 1.69 -25.88 -1.52
CA ASP A 70 1.70 -25.72 -2.97
C ASP A 70 1.74 -24.24 -3.34
N ILE A 71 2.96 -23.72 -3.49
CA ILE A 71 3.25 -22.33 -3.81
C ILE A 71 3.82 -22.27 -5.23
N PRO A 72 3.04 -21.79 -6.21
CA PRO A 72 3.44 -21.76 -7.62
C PRO A 72 4.72 -20.97 -7.89
N ARG A 73 4.97 -19.89 -7.13
CA ARG A 73 6.14 -19.03 -7.31
C ARG A 73 6.52 -18.28 -6.03
N THR A 74 7.83 -18.20 -5.78
CA THR A 74 8.41 -17.46 -4.65
C THR A 74 9.49 -16.46 -5.06
N LYS A 75 9.94 -16.51 -6.32
CA LYS A 75 10.92 -15.57 -6.87
C LYS A 75 10.24 -14.26 -7.24
N LEU A 76 10.78 -13.11 -6.84
CA LEU A 76 10.28 -11.76 -7.19
C LEU A 76 10.32 -11.53 -8.70
N VAL A 77 9.29 -10.85 -9.23
CA VAL A 77 9.20 -10.43 -10.64
C VAL A 77 9.11 -8.90 -10.68
N CYS A 78 9.88 -8.26 -11.56
CA CYS A 78 9.90 -6.79 -11.70
C CYS A 78 10.25 -6.06 -10.39
N ASP A 79 9.38 -5.15 -9.95
CA ASP A 79 9.48 -4.31 -8.75
C ASP A 79 8.73 -4.88 -7.54
N GLU A 80 8.34 -6.16 -7.59
CA GLU A 80 7.66 -6.83 -6.48
C GLU A 80 8.53 -6.95 -5.23
N THR A 81 7.87 -6.86 -4.08
CA THR A 81 8.43 -7.15 -2.77
C THR A 81 7.98 -8.52 -2.25
N TYR A 82 8.64 -9.04 -1.20
CA TYR A 82 8.19 -10.27 -0.53
C TYR A 82 6.80 -10.11 0.10
N GLN A 83 6.43 -8.89 0.49
CA GLN A 83 5.08 -8.56 0.93
C GLN A 83 4.06 -8.79 -0.20
N ASP A 84 4.36 -8.35 -1.42
CA ASP A 84 3.48 -8.54 -2.58
C ASP A 84 3.32 -10.02 -2.93
N ILE A 85 4.42 -10.79 -2.88
CA ILE A 85 4.37 -12.24 -3.06
C ILE A 85 3.53 -12.90 -1.97
N LEU A 86 3.73 -12.55 -0.70
CA LEU A 86 2.96 -13.15 0.39
C LEU A 86 1.47 -12.91 0.22
N TYR A 87 1.06 -11.69 -0.15
CA TYR A 87 -0.34 -11.37 -0.44
C TYR A 87 -0.87 -12.22 -1.61
N LYS A 88 -0.09 -12.34 -2.70
CA LYS A 88 -0.47 -13.21 -3.82
C LYS A 88 -0.63 -14.67 -3.41
N ILE A 89 0.25 -15.20 -2.57
CA ILE A 89 0.15 -16.57 -2.03
C ILE A 89 -1.14 -16.74 -1.21
N ILE A 90 -1.40 -15.82 -0.27
CA ILE A 90 -2.60 -15.87 0.59
C ILE A 90 -3.88 -15.82 -0.25
N GLY A 91 -3.97 -14.89 -1.20
CA GLY A 91 -5.15 -14.75 -2.02
C GLY A 91 -5.38 -15.93 -2.95
N ARG A 92 -4.31 -16.46 -3.56
CA ARG A 92 -4.41 -17.67 -4.38
C ARG A 92 -4.81 -18.88 -3.54
N THR A 93 -4.27 -19.02 -2.34
CA THR A 93 -4.65 -20.10 -1.41
C THR A 93 -6.14 -20.01 -1.07
N ARG A 94 -6.70 -18.80 -0.99
CA ARG A 94 -8.14 -18.60 -0.76
C ARG A 94 -9.01 -18.86 -1.98
N LEU A 95 -8.57 -18.39 -3.14
CA LEU A 95 -9.35 -18.33 -4.39
C LEU A 95 -9.17 -19.54 -5.29
N GLY A 96 -8.07 -20.28 -5.13
CA GLY A 96 -7.71 -21.40 -5.97
C GLY A 96 -8.78 -22.49 -5.95
N ASP A 97 -8.95 -23.13 -7.11
CA ASP A 97 -9.94 -24.19 -7.35
C ASP A 97 -9.62 -25.51 -6.62
N SER A 98 -8.45 -25.59 -5.97
CA SER A 98 -8.05 -26.75 -5.21
C SER A 98 -9.03 -27.01 -4.06
N HIS A 99 -9.53 -28.25 -3.99
CA HIS A 99 -10.46 -28.77 -2.98
C HIS A 99 -10.01 -28.60 -1.50
N SER A 100 -8.84 -28.01 -1.25
CA SER A 100 -8.24 -27.78 0.06
C SER A 100 -8.64 -26.42 0.65
N LYS A 101 -9.90 -26.23 1.08
CA LYS A 101 -10.22 -25.16 2.05
C LYS A 101 -9.38 -25.30 3.34
N GLU A 102 -8.85 -26.49 3.60
CA GLU A 102 -7.88 -26.81 4.65
C GLU A 102 -6.49 -26.16 4.47
N SER A 103 -6.16 -25.69 3.26
CA SER A 103 -4.87 -25.04 2.98
C SER A 103 -4.74 -23.67 3.65
N LEU A 104 -5.85 -22.93 3.80
CA LEU A 104 -5.84 -21.58 4.37
C LEU A 104 -5.70 -21.59 5.90
N PRO A 105 -6.41 -22.42 6.68
CA PRO A 105 -6.11 -22.64 8.09
C PRO A 105 -4.68 -23.11 8.34
N THR A 106 -4.15 -24.02 7.50
CA THR A 106 -2.76 -24.48 7.58
C THR A 106 -1.79 -23.33 7.31
N LEU A 107 -2.04 -22.52 6.28
CA LEU A 107 -1.26 -21.33 5.97
C LEU A 107 -1.23 -20.36 7.16
N TRP A 108 -2.37 -20.07 7.78
CA TRP A 108 -2.41 -19.18 8.95
C TRP A 108 -1.68 -19.76 10.16
N LYS A 109 -1.76 -21.07 10.38
CA LYS A 109 -1.02 -21.74 11.45
C LYS A 109 0.49 -21.59 11.26
N GLU A 110 0.98 -21.76 10.04
CA GLU A 110 2.41 -21.58 9.73
C GLU A 110 2.84 -20.12 9.92
N LEU A 111 2.03 -19.15 9.47
CA LEU A 111 2.31 -17.72 9.69
C LEU A 111 2.32 -17.35 11.18
N ALA A 112 1.38 -17.87 11.97
CA ALA A 112 1.33 -17.64 13.42
C ALA A 112 2.51 -18.28 14.17
N SER A 113 3.05 -19.39 13.67
CA SER A 113 4.22 -20.05 14.27
C SER A 113 5.50 -19.21 14.12
N LEU A 114 5.58 -18.42 13.04
CA LEU A 114 6.68 -17.50 12.80
C LEU A 114 6.60 -16.28 13.71
N ASP A 115 5.39 -15.76 13.96
CA ASP A 115 5.15 -14.68 14.94
C ASP A 115 5.63 -15.07 16.34
N SER A 116 5.45 -16.34 16.73
CA SER A 116 5.84 -16.88 18.04
C SER A 116 7.35 -17.10 18.21
N SER A 117 8.11 -17.17 17.11
CA SER A 117 9.59 -17.36 17.15
C SER A 117 10.35 -16.04 17.28
N THR A 118 9.72 -14.92 16.92
CA THR A 118 10.16 -13.57 17.30
C THR A 118 9.70 -13.37 18.73
N GLY A 119 10.55 -13.79 19.68
CA GLY A 119 10.27 -13.72 21.11
C GLY A 119 9.61 -12.41 21.50
N GLY A 120 8.58 -12.50 22.34
CA GLY A 120 7.75 -11.39 22.79
C GLY A 120 8.57 -10.12 22.95
N VAL A 121 8.43 -9.24 21.97
CA VAL A 121 9.00 -7.89 22.05
C VAL A 121 8.10 -7.19 23.05
N ASP A 122 8.52 -7.21 24.30
CA ASP A 122 8.04 -6.27 25.30
C ASP A 122 8.39 -4.87 24.77
N PHE A 123 7.40 -4.22 24.16
CA PHE A 123 7.52 -2.87 23.62
C PHE A 123 7.56 -1.87 24.77
N THR A 124 8.65 -1.89 25.54
CA THR A 124 9.04 -0.72 26.33
C THR A 124 9.71 0.27 25.38
N VAL A 125 9.19 1.49 25.40
CA VAL A 125 9.24 2.51 24.33
C VAL A 125 10.64 3.15 24.12
N ASP A 126 11.70 2.67 24.75
CA ASP A 126 12.96 3.45 24.83
C ASP A 126 14.11 3.02 23.89
N ASP A 127 14.09 1.87 23.22
CA ASP A 127 15.28 1.38 22.49
C ASP A 127 15.29 1.65 20.96
N LEU A 128 14.26 2.31 20.40
CA LEU A 128 14.14 2.55 18.95
C LEU A 128 14.53 3.98 18.52
N THR A 129 15.56 4.58 19.12
CA THR A 129 16.13 5.85 18.63
C THR A 129 17.58 5.77 18.16
N GLN A 130 18.25 4.60 18.24
CA GLN A 130 19.70 4.54 17.98
C GLN A 130 20.16 3.78 16.72
N ARG A 131 19.25 3.31 15.86
CA ARG A 131 19.63 2.49 14.67
C ARG A 131 19.16 3.01 13.31
N VAL A 132 18.69 4.25 13.21
CA VAL A 132 18.31 4.87 11.93
C VAL A 132 19.38 5.81 11.36
N GLU A 133 20.49 6.04 12.08
CA GLU A 133 21.65 6.75 11.53
C GLU A 133 22.59 5.77 10.80
N ASP A 134 22.18 5.30 9.63
CA ASP A 134 23.09 5.37 8.48
C ASP A 134 22.38 5.08 7.16
N GLY A 135 22.36 6.09 6.30
CA GLY A 135 22.25 5.91 4.86
C GLY A 135 20.84 5.71 4.30
N PHE A 136 20.04 6.78 4.21
CA PHE A 136 19.25 6.98 2.99
C PHE A 136 19.02 8.47 2.68
N SER A 137 19.35 8.81 1.44
CA SER A 137 19.37 10.13 0.83
C SER A 137 18.19 11.03 1.18
N THR A 138 18.55 12.28 1.48
CA THR A 138 17.67 13.43 1.65
C THR A 138 16.83 13.72 0.39
N SER A 139 15.55 13.36 0.43
CA SER A 139 14.51 14.13 -0.27
C SER A 139 13.19 14.01 0.51
N PRO A 140 12.38 15.08 0.65
CA PRO A 140 11.13 15.01 1.39
C PRO A 140 10.12 14.20 0.58
N GLN A 141 9.98 12.92 0.88
CA GLN A 141 8.85 12.11 0.42
C GLN A 141 7.64 12.50 1.29
N ASP A 142 6.84 13.45 0.82
CA ASP A 142 5.51 13.66 1.39
C ASP A 142 4.78 12.31 1.36
N SER A 143 4.38 11.81 2.52
CA SER A 143 3.63 10.56 2.65
C SER A 143 2.38 10.61 1.76
N GLU A 144 2.01 9.47 1.17
CA GLU A 144 0.82 9.37 0.31
C GLU A 144 -0.46 9.83 1.04
N ALA A 145 -0.45 9.78 2.37
CA ALA A 145 -1.49 10.28 3.28
C ALA A 145 -1.74 11.79 3.18
N ASP A 146 -0.76 12.59 2.75
CA ASP A 146 -0.82 14.06 2.78
C ASP A 146 -1.12 14.70 1.42
N ILE A 147 -1.28 13.91 0.36
CA ILE A 147 -1.49 14.43 -1.01
C ILE A 147 -2.77 15.29 -1.10
N TRP A 148 -3.77 15.05 -0.24
CA TRP A 148 -5.00 15.85 -0.21
C TRP A 148 -4.77 17.32 0.18
N LYS A 149 -3.70 17.63 0.94
CA LYS A 149 -3.36 19.01 1.33
C LYS A 149 -3.10 19.90 0.11
N TYR A 150 -2.58 19.31 -0.98
CA TYR A 150 -2.35 20.03 -2.23
C TYR A 150 -3.63 20.48 -2.91
N THR A 151 -4.73 19.72 -2.82
CA THR A 151 -6.03 20.20 -3.31
C THR A 151 -6.53 21.39 -2.50
N SER A 152 -6.50 21.35 -1.18
CA SER A 152 -6.92 22.50 -0.37
C SER A 152 -6.07 23.74 -0.70
N ARG A 153 -4.75 23.54 -0.72
CA ARG A 153 -3.79 24.62 -0.97
C ARG A 153 -3.94 25.28 -2.34
N LEU A 154 -4.22 24.49 -3.39
CA LEU A 154 -4.39 25.03 -4.74
C LEU A 154 -5.65 25.91 -4.85
N TRP A 155 -6.73 25.57 -4.13
CA TRP A 155 -7.96 26.36 -4.11
C TRP A 155 -7.81 27.61 -3.24
N GLU A 156 -7.12 27.51 -2.10
CA GLU A 156 -6.73 28.66 -1.29
C GLU A 156 -5.85 29.65 -2.06
N ASP A 157 -4.84 29.17 -2.82
CA ASP A 157 -3.99 30.04 -3.64
C ASP A 157 -4.81 30.78 -4.70
N ALA A 158 -5.79 30.11 -5.31
CA ALA A 158 -6.67 30.72 -6.29
C ALA A 158 -7.53 31.84 -5.68
N GLN A 159 -8.11 31.59 -4.51
CA GLN A 159 -8.91 32.58 -3.78
C GLN A 159 -8.06 33.76 -3.30
N PHE A 160 -6.92 33.47 -2.66
CA PHE A 160 -6.02 34.48 -2.12
C PHE A 160 -5.49 35.43 -3.19
N LYS A 161 -5.16 34.90 -4.38
CA LYS A 161 -4.65 35.70 -5.51
C LYS A 161 -5.75 36.32 -6.36
N GLY A 162 -7.02 36.07 -6.06
CA GLY A 162 -8.17 36.57 -6.84
C GLY A 162 -8.18 36.08 -8.30
N VAL A 163 -7.61 34.91 -8.58
CA VAL A 163 -7.56 34.33 -9.92
C VAL A 163 -8.69 33.33 -10.13
N GLU A 164 -8.98 33.00 -11.40
CA GLU A 164 -10.00 32.00 -11.74
C GLU A 164 -9.72 30.65 -11.04
N ALA A 165 -10.77 30.05 -10.49
CA ALA A 165 -10.70 28.77 -9.80
C ALA A 165 -10.13 27.66 -10.72
N PRO A 166 -9.44 26.65 -10.17
CA PRO A 166 -8.89 25.54 -10.95
C PRO A 166 -9.97 24.82 -11.78
N LYS A 167 -9.73 24.68 -13.09
CA LYS A 167 -10.62 23.95 -14.01
C LYS A 167 -10.31 22.46 -13.94
N VAL A 168 -11.29 21.66 -13.52
CA VAL A 168 -11.15 20.21 -13.34
C VAL A 168 -11.91 19.46 -14.44
N ARG A 169 -11.22 18.52 -15.11
CA ARG A 169 -11.84 17.56 -16.03
C ARG A 169 -11.58 16.14 -15.55
N GLU A 170 -12.62 15.32 -15.53
CA GLU A 170 -12.55 13.93 -15.10
C GLU A 170 -12.83 13.00 -16.28
N THR A 171 -12.13 11.88 -16.35
CA THR A 171 -12.33 10.87 -17.38
C THR A 171 -12.15 9.49 -16.77
N CYS A 172 -13.10 8.58 -17.01
CA CYS A 172 -12.91 7.17 -16.71
C CYS A 172 -12.04 6.56 -17.82
N ILE A 173 -10.88 6.02 -17.46
CA ILE A 173 -9.94 5.39 -18.40
C ILE A 173 -10.29 3.92 -18.59
N SER A 174 -10.68 3.25 -17.51
CA SER A 174 -11.09 1.85 -17.52
C SER A 174 -12.11 1.61 -16.43
N ASN A 175 -13.12 0.79 -16.73
CA ASN A 175 -14.07 0.33 -15.73
C ASN A 175 -13.52 -0.86 -14.93
N PHE A 176 -12.62 -1.67 -15.52
CA PHE A 176 -12.06 -2.88 -14.89
C PHE A 176 -10.58 -3.10 -15.31
N PRO A 177 -9.60 -3.02 -14.38
CA PRO A 177 -9.74 -2.42 -13.05
C PRO A 177 -10.10 -0.94 -13.18
N THR A 178 -10.91 -0.43 -12.25
CA THR A 178 -11.41 0.95 -12.32
C THR A 178 -10.25 1.94 -12.22
N LYS A 179 -10.09 2.77 -13.26
CA LYS A 179 -9.06 3.80 -13.34
C LYS A 179 -9.68 5.11 -13.81
N PHE A 180 -9.41 6.16 -13.07
CA PHE A 180 -9.82 7.52 -13.41
C PHE A 180 -8.59 8.37 -13.69
N ARG A 181 -8.70 9.24 -14.70
CA ARG A 181 -7.78 10.35 -14.92
C ARG A 181 -8.51 11.64 -14.54
N VAL A 182 -7.87 12.48 -13.76
CA VAL A 182 -8.33 13.84 -13.49
C VAL A 182 -7.27 14.80 -13.99
N THR A 183 -7.67 15.77 -14.79
CA THR A 183 -6.81 16.84 -15.28
C THR A 183 -7.24 18.15 -14.64
N ILE A 184 -6.29 18.87 -14.05
CA ILE A 184 -6.50 20.18 -13.45
C ILE A 184 -5.70 21.21 -14.24
N ARG A 185 -6.38 22.27 -14.66
CA ARG A 185 -5.77 23.45 -15.28
C ARG A 185 -5.94 24.66 -14.37
N HIS A 186 -4.84 25.32 -14.02
CA HIS A 186 -4.85 26.53 -13.21
C HIS A 186 -3.69 27.45 -13.61
N ARG A 187 -3.97 28.74 -13.82
CA ARG A 187 -2.97 29.77 -14.17
C ARG A 187 -2.07 29.40 -15.37
N GLY A 188 -2.68 28.86 -16.43
CA GLY A 188 -1.97 28.42 -17.64
C GLY A 188 -1.18 27.11 -17.49
N VAL A 189 -1.12 26.54 -16.28
CA VAL A 189 -0.48 25.26 -15.99
C VAL A 189 -1.52 24.15 -15.97
N GLU A 190 -1.20 23.02 -16.60
CA GLU A 190 -2.03 21.83 -16.59
C GLU A 190 -1.24 20.61 -16.11
N ALA A 191 -1.88 19.80 -15.28
CA ALA A 191 -1.38 18.47 -14.93
C ALA A 191 -2.53 17.48 -14.73
N SER A 192 -2.24 16.21 -14.98
CA SER A 192 -3.16 15.11 -14.78
C SER A 192 -2.67 14.19 -13.66
N GLY A 193 -3.61 13.52 -13.00
CA GLY A 193 -3.37 12.47 -12.02
C GLY A 193 -4.26 11.28 -12.31
N GLU A 194 -3.75 10.09 -12.02
CA GLU A 194 -4.49 8.84 -12.22
C GLU A 194 -4.66 8.13 -10.90
N GLY A 195 -5.81 7.50 -10.70
CA GLY A 195 -6.11 6.83 -9.44
C GLY A 195 -7.23 5.82 -9.57
N ARG A 196 -7.32 4.94 -8.57
CA ARG A 196 -8.38 3.91 -8.44
C ARG A 196 -9.77 4.53 -8.24
N ASN A 197 -9.83 5.79 -7.82
CA ASN A 197 -11.04 6.59 -7.72
C ASN A 197 -10.75 8.04 -8.15
N LYS A 198 -11.81 8.79 -8.47
CA LYS A 198 -11.74 10.20 -8.91
C LYS A 198 -11.02 11.10 -7.90
N LYS A 199 -11.20 10.82 -6.59
CA LYS A 199 -10.63 11.62 -5.49
C LYS A 199 -9.10 11.52 -5.46
N ALA A 200 -8.56 10.31 -5.47
CA ALA A 200 -7.11 10.06 -5.52
C ALA A 200 -6.48 10.67 -6.79
N ALA A 201 -7.11 10.46 -7.95
CA ALA A 201 -6.69 11.05 -9.21
C ALA A 201 -6.61 12.58 -9.14
N ARG A 202 -7.58 13.23 -8.48
CA ARG A 202 -7.61 14.69 -8.27
C ARG A 202 -6.50 15.17 -7.35
N HIS A 203 -6.22 14.48 -6.25
CA HIS A 203 -5.14 14.85 -5.32
C HIS A 203 -3.77 14.79 -6.01
N ILE A 204 -3.52 13.74 -6.79
CA ILE A 204 -2.30 13.59 -7.57
C ILE A 204 -2.18 14.70 -8.62
N ALA A 205 -3.29 15.01 -9.32
CA ALA A 205 -3.32 16.10 -10.29
C ALA A 205 -2.99 17.46 -9.64
N ALA A 206 -3.58 17.74 -8.48
CA ALA A 206 -3.37 18.98 -7.75
C ALA A 206 -1.92 19.11 -7.25
N LYS A 207 -1.34 18.04 -6.70
CA LYS A 207 0.08 18.01 -6.31
C LYS A 207 0.98 18.41 -7.48
N ARG A 208 0.76 17.82 -8.66
CA ARG A 208 1.54 18.13 -9.87
C ARG A 208 1.33 19.57 -10.34
N VAL A 209 0.13 20.13 -10.24
CA VAL A 209 -0.11 21.55 -10.54
C VAL A 209 0.60 22.45 -9.55
N CYS A 210 0.52 22.17 -8.24
CA CYS A 210 1.22 22.92 -7.20
C CYS A 210 2.73 22.91 -7.42
N GLN A 211 3.31 21.73 -7.72
CA GLN A 211 4.73 21.59 -8.04
C GLN A 211 5.14 22.46 -9.24
N LYS A 212 4.36 22.42 -10.34
CA LYS A 212 4.63 23.25 -11.53
C LYS A 212 4.48 24.76 -11.26
N LEU A 213 3.62 25.14 -10.32
CA LEU A 213 3.41 26.53 -9.91
C LEU A 213 4.32 26.97 -8.75
N ASN A 214 5.22 26.09 -8.28
CA ASN A 214 6.06 26.30 -7.09
C ASN A 214 5.26 26.66 -5.82
N ILE A 215 4.04 26.15 -5.70
CA ILE A 215 3.19 26.29 -4.51
C ILE A 215 3.61 25.21 -3.51
N ARG A 216 4.18 25.63 -2.37
CA ARG A 216 4.57 24.74 -1.28
C ARG A 216 3.42 24.51 -0.30
N LEU A 217 3.39 23.32 0.30
CA LEU A 217 2.60 23.08 1.51
C LEU A 217 3.26 23.85 2.67
N ALA A 218 2.42 24.45 3.52
CA ALA A 218 2.85 25.14 4.74
C ALA A 218 2.92 24.14 5.90
#